data_AF-A0A4P6HAZ6-F1
#
_entry.id   AF-A0A4P6HAZ6-F1
#
_cell.length_a   1.000
_cell.length_b   1.000
_cell.length_c   1.000
_cell.angle_alpha   90.00
_cell.angle_beta   90.00
_cell.angle_gamma   90.00
#
_symmetry.space_group_name_H-M   'P 1'
#
loop_
_entity.id
_entity.type
_entity.pdbx_description
1 polymer ?
#
loop_
_entity_poly.entity_id
_entity_poly.type
_entity_poly.pdbx_seq_one_letter_code
_entity_poly.pdbx_strand_id
1 'polypeptide(L)'
;MQKIDAWIRNPANNLFKGQSKRTALFELYCEKPETCDLLAKENSCLHCGSVSPCKFGRKSGTEGPTRNSRSYFSTLEGWRKRNEGFLDRLKSLTAYNRVFKTHGHFYLPYSFMTPALFDEGKSPLKSKWVPEEEMTTELLERVCTFVPYALFGGPIHDYQNKEIPKFIADLKTHYPEVFDLLPEDQKARLKSVSYVGRKADITTCAPGRYVFGSAAWEWDGEKLHGRSMLFQPVAGEIAITIVPRAGEAVTITSNEQVAPSTRFLD
;
A
#
# COMPACT_ATOMS: atom_id res chain seq x y z
N MET A 1 22.64 -3.96 -9.08
CA MET A 1 21.28 -4.21 -8.56
C MET A 1 21.16 -5.67 -8.19
N GLN A 2 20.52 -5.97 -7.07
CA GLN A 2 20.33 -7.30 -6.51
C GLN A 2 18.90 -7.78 -6.80
N LYS A 3 18.71 -9.07 -7.09
CA LYS A 3 17.36 -9.65 -7.24
C LYS A 3 16.73 -9.75 -5.85
N ILE A 4 15.49 -9.29 -5.72
CA ILE A 4 14.77 -9.28 -4.43
C ILE A 4 13.52 -10.17 -4.46
N ASP A 5 12.96 -10.41 -5.65
CA ASP A 5 11.72 -11.16 -5.82
C ASP A 5 11.60 -11.66 -7.26
N ALA A 6 10.80 -12.71 -7.45
CA ALA A 6 10.36 -13.17 -8.75
C ALA A 6 8.99 -13.81 -8.63
N TRP A 7 8.15 -13.69 -9.66
CA TRP A 7 6.90 -14.46 -9.74
C TRP A 7 6.65 -14.94 -11.15
N ILE A 8 5.92 -16.05 -11.25
CA ILE A 8 5.61 -16.67 -12.53
C ILE A 8 4.12 -16.56 -12.77
N ARG A 9 3.74 -15.85 -13.84
CA ARG A 9 2.37 -15.88 -14.35
C ARG A 9 2.15 -17.22 -15.04
N ASN A 10 1.42 -18.10 -14.39
CA ASN A 10 1.01 -19.40 -14.93
C ASN A 10 -0.43 -19.31 -15.50
N PRO A 11 -0.62 -19.42 -16.83
CA PRO A 11 -1.94 -19.38 -17.45
C PRO A 11 -2.89 -20.47 -16.97
N ALA A 12 -2.39 -21.60 -16.47
CA ALA A 12 -3.21 -22.68 -15.93
C ALA A 12 -3.97 -22.26 -14.65
N ASN A 13 -3.52 -21.22 -13.96
CA ASN A 13 -4.10 -20.74 -12.70
C ASN A 13 -5.19 -19.68 -12.91
N ASN A 14 -5.54 -19.31 -14.14
CA ASN A 14 -6.61 -18.33 -14.40
C ASN A 14 -7.98 -18.98 -14.22
N LEU A 15 -8.83 -18.38 -13.37
CA LEU A 15 -10.23 -18.78 -13.21
C LEU A 15 -11.04 -18.66 -14.51
N PHE A 16 -10.73 -17.67 -15.35
CA PHE A 16 -11.40 -17.47 -16.63
C PHE A 16 -10.72 -18.27 -17.75
N LYS A 17 -11.25 -19.47 -18.00
CA LYS A 17 -10.83 -20.36 -19.09
C LYS A 17 -11.29 -19.74 -20.42
N GLY A 18 -10.37 -19.30 -21.29
CA GLY A 18 -10.74 -18.82 -22.63
C GLY A 18 -9.69 -17.99 -23.37
N GLN A 19 -8.76 -17.33 -22.67
CA GLN A 19 -7.66 -16.62 -23.33
C GLN A 19 -6.37 -17.44 -23.27
N SER A 20 -5.79 -17.73 -24.44
CA SER A 20 -4.43 -18.26 -24.60
C SER A 20 -3.41 -17.23 -24.10
N LYS A 21 -3.26 -17.10 -22.78
CA LYS A 21 -2.22 -16.25 -22.19
C LYS A 21 -0.89 -17.01 -22.21
N ARG A 22 0.19 -16.32 -22.56
CA ARG A 22 1.57 -16.82 -22.44
C ARG A 22 2.00 -16.85 -20.98
N THR A 23 2.84 -17.81 -20.61
CA THR A 23 3.58 -17.72 -19.34
C THR A 23 4.45 -16.47 -19.34
N ALA A 24 4.73 -15.94 -18.16
CA ALA A 24 5.70 -14.88 -18.02
C ALA A 24 6.44 -15.05 -16.70
N LEU A 25 7.75 -14.84 -16.71
CA LEU A 25 8.56 -14.67 -15.52
C LEU A 25 8.75 -13.18 -15.30
N PHE A 26 8.43 -12.71 -14.11
CA PHE A 26 8.74 -11.37 -13.67
C PHE A 26 9.81 -11.43 -12.60
N GLU A 27 10.80 -10.55 -12.69
CA GLU A 27 11.92 -10.46 -11.75
C GLU A 27 12.03 -9.01 -11.27
N LEU A 28 12.18 -8.83 -9.96
CA LEU A 28 12.41 -7.53 -9.34
C LEU A 28 13.83 -7.41 -8.85
N TYR A 29 14.40 -6.25 -9.15
CA TYR A 29 15.74 -5.88 -8.73
C TYR A 29 15.71 -4.56 -7.99
N CYS A 30 16.54 -4.43 -6.96
CA CYS A 30 16.75 -3.20 -6.21
C CYS A 30 18.24 -2.89 -6.12
N GLU A 31 18.62 -1.62 -6.16
CA GLU A 31 20.01 -1.23 -6.01
C GLU A 31 20.54 -1.48 -4.59
N LYS A 32 19.81 -1.00 -3.58
CA LYS A 32 20.22 -0.99 -2.16
C LYS A 32 19.05 -1.40 -1.25
N PRO A 33 18.70 -2.69 -1.22
CA PRO A 33 17.53 -3.20 -0.53
C PRO A 33 17.49 -2.85 0.97
N GLU A 34 18.64 -2.77 1.62
CA GLU A 34 18.83 -2.51 3.05
C GLU A 34 18.42 -1.10 3.50
N THR A 35 18.41 -0.15 2.58
CA THR A 35 18.05 1.26 2.87
C THR A 35 16.66 1.64 2.37
N CYS A 36 15.92 0.68 1.83
CA CYS A 36 14.56 0.88 1.33
C CYS A 36 13.56 0.57 2.44
N ASP A 37 12.83 1.57 2.92
CA ASP A 37 11.91 1.38 4.03
C ASP A 37 10.85 0.31 3.74
N LEU A 38 10.32 0.27 2.51
CA LEU A 38 9.33 -0.75 2.12
C LEU A 38 9.87 -2.17 2.21
N LEU A 39 11.13 -2.37 1.81
CA LEU A 39 11.71 -3.70 1.78
C LEU A 39 12.21 -4.11 3.17
N ALA A 40 12.97 -3.24 3.82
CA ALA A 40 13.58 -3.52 5.11
C ALA A 40 12.56 -3.64 6.25
N LYS A 41 11.51 -2.81 6.26
CA LYS A 41 10.52 -2.78 7.35
C LYS A 41 9.28 -3.62 7.05
N GLU A 42 8.90 -3.79 5.79
CA GLU A 42 7.62 -4.40 5.43
C GLU A 42 7.72 -5.62 4.51
N ASN A 43 8.92 -5.94 4.03
CA ASN A 43 9.13 -7.00 3.05
C ASN A 43 8.23 -6.82 1.81
N SER A 44 8.14 -5.57 1.32
CA SER A 44 7.35 -5.18 0.15
C SER A 44 8.13 -4.25 -0.80
N CYS A 45 7.54 -3.91 -1.95
CA CYS A 45 8.16 -3.08 -2.98
C CYS A 45 7.13 -2.30 -3.79
N LEU A 46 7.48 -1.08 -4.22
CA LEU A 46 6.65 -0.22 -5.08
C LEU A 46 6.16 -0.96 -6.35
N HIS A 47 6.99 -1.81 -6.94
CA HIS A 47 6.68 -2.56 -8.17
C HIS A 47 5.69 -3.73 -7.98
N CYS A 48 5.35 -4.08 -6.74
CA CYS A 48 4.38 -5.13 -6.41
C CYS A 48 2.92 -4.65 -6.47
N GLY A 49 2.66 -3.35 -6.70
CA GLY A 49 1.31 -2.80 -6.78
C GLY A 49 1.14 -1.46 -7.52
N SER A 50 2.22 -0.68 -7.69
CA SER A 50 2.14 0.61 -8.40
C SER A 50 2.43 0.47 -9.88
N VAL A 51 1.77 1.32 -10.67
CA VAL A 51 2.14 1.61 -12.07
C VAL A 51 3.35 2.56 -12.11
N SER A 52 3.66 3.24 -11.01
CA SER A 52 4.80 4.17 -10.95
C SER A 52 6.13 3.40 -10.94
N PRO A 53 7.11 3.84 -11.75
CA PRO A 53 8.44 3.25 -11.70
C PRO A 53 9.19 3.64 -10.42
N CYS A 54 9.98 2.71 -9.87
CA CYS A 54 10.96 3.04 -8.85
C CYS A 54 12.25 3.50 -9.53
N LYS A 55 12.83 4.63 -9.10
CA LYS A 55 14.11 5.11 -9.66
C LYS A 55 15.31 4.23 -9.28
N PHE A 56 15.22 3.47 -8.17
CA PHE A 56 16.27 2.59 -7.65
C PHE A 56 15.96 1.09 -7.85
N GLY A 57 14.87 0.81 -8.57
CA GLY A 57 14.35 -0.54 -8.75
C GLY A 57 14.05 -0.80 -10.21
N ARG A 58 14.06 -2.08 -10.60
CA ARG A 58 13.70 -2.49 -11.95
C ARG A 58 12.82 -3.72 -11.89
N LYS A 59 11.73 -3.67 -12.64
CA LYS A 59 10.90 -4.82 -12.97
C LYS A 59 11.25 -5.29 -14.38
N SER A 60 11.67 -6.54 -14.50
CA SER A 60 11.92 -7.21 -15.78
C SER A 60 10.83 -8.26 -16.02
N GLY A 61 10.42 -8.42 -17.27
CA GLY A 61 9.44 -9.42 -17.68
C GLY A 61 9.98 -10.22 -18.86
N THR A 62 10.03 -11.54 -18.72
CA THR A 62 10.37 -12.48 -19.79
C THR A 62 9.12 -13.24 -20.19
N GLU A 63 8.65 -13.03 -21.43
CA GLU A 63 7.55 -13.84 -21.97
C GLU A 63 8.01 -15.26 -22.28
N GLY A 64 7.14 -16.22 -21.99
CA GLY A 64 7.36 -17.63 -22.26
C GLY A 64 6.30 -18.24 -23.18
N PRO A 65 6.32 -19.56 -23.31
CA PRO A 65 5.41 -20.28 -24.17
C PRO A 65 3.94 -20.20 -23.71
N THR A 66 3.02 -20.50 -24.63
CA THR A 66 1.63 -20.77 -24.29
C THR A 66 1.50 -22.15 -23.64
N ARG A 67 0.38 -22.39 -22.96
CA ARG A 67 0.07 -23.68 -22.32
C ARG A 67 0.18 -24.89 -23.25
N ASN A 68 -0.17 -24.72 -24.52
CA ASN A 68 -0.20 -25.81 -25.50
C ASN A 68 1.18 -26.10 -26.13
N SER A 69 2.20 -25.28 -25.85
CA SER A 69 3.55 -25.52 -26.36
C SER A 69 4.18 -26.75 -25.69
N ARG A 70 4.93 -27.53 -26.46
CA ARG A 70 5.73 -28.65 -25.94
C ARG A 70 6.76 -28.21 -24.89
N SER A 71 7.27 -26.98 -25.00
CA SER A 71 8.27 -26.42 -24.07
C SER A 71 7.68 -25.83 -22.79
N TYR A 72 6.35 -25.89 -22.61
CA TYR A 72 5.67 -25.21 -21.50
C TYR A 72 6.16 -25.66 -20.13
N PHE A 73 6.11 -26.97 -19.86
CA PHE A 73 6.47 -27.51 -18.54
C PHE A 73 7.96 -27.34 -18.25
N SER A 74 8.84 -27.63 -19.22
CA SER A 74 10.28 -27.48 -19.06
C SER A 74 10.69 -26.02 -18.83
N THR A 75 10.00 -25.06 -19.46
CA THR A 75 10.23 -23.62 -19.23
C THR A 75 9.85 -23.21 -17.81
N LEU A 76 8.66 -23.64 -17.34
CA LEU A 76 8.20 -23.33 -15.98
C LEU A 76 9.11 -23.92 -14.91
N GLU A 77 9.49 -25.19 -15.06
CA GLU A 77 10.41 -25.86 -14.14
C GLU A 77 11.79 -25.18 -14.14
N GLY A 78 12.32 -24.86 -15.32
CA GLY A 78 13.57 -24.12 -15.46
C GLY A 78 13.53 -22.72 -14.86
N TRP A 79 12.39 -22.03 -14.90
CA TRP A 79 12.22 -20.75 -14.21
C TRP A 79 12.12 -20.91 -12.71
N ARG A 80 11.39 -21.92 -12.21
CA ARG A 80 11.29 -22.17 -10.77
C ARG A 80 12.64 -22.49 -10.17
N LYS A 81 13.37 -23.43 -10.76
CA LYS A 81 14.70 -23.84 -10.28
C LYS A 81 15.70 -22.68 -10.25
N ARG A 82 15.71 -21.84 -11.29
CA ARG A 82 16.60 -20.66 -11.34
C ARG A 82 16.25 -19.55 -10.36
N ASN A 83 15.03 -19.54 -9.83
CA ASN A 83 14.52 -18.47 -8.97
C ASN A 83 14.05 -18.97 -7.61
N GLU A 84 14.34 -20.21 -7.22
CA GLU A 84 13.80 -20.86 -6.02
C GLU A 84 13.93 -20.01 -4.76
N GLY A 85 15.10 -19.38 -4.55
CA GLY A 85 15.36 -18.48 -3.42
C GLY A 85 14.75 -17.07 -3.54
N PHE A 86 13.94 -16.80 -4.56
CA PHE A 86 13.34 -15.49 -4.86
C PHE A 86 11.85 -15.56 -5.20
N LEU A 87 11.28 -16.76 -5.38
CA LEU A 87 9.88 -16.89 -5.77
C LEU A 87 8.95 -16.38 -4.67
N ASP A 88 8.09 -15.43 -5.05
CA ASP A 88 6.97 -14.92 -4.26
C ASP A 88 7.37 -14.51 -2.83
N ARG A 89 8.55 -13.91 -2.66
CA ARG A 89 9.12 -13.53 -1.35
C ARG A 89 8.50 -12.28 -0.79
N LEU A 90 8.11 -11.35 -1.65
CA LEU A 90 7.57 -10.07 -1.24
C LEU A 90 6.07 -10.15 -1.03
N LYS A 91 5.59 -9.45 0.00
CA LYS A 91 4.17 -9.30 0.25
C LYS A 91 3.56 -8.40 -0.82
N SER A 92 2.51 -8.90 -1.48
CA SER A 92 1.67 -8.10 -2.35
C SER A 92 0.83 -7.14 -1.51
N LEU A 93 0.76 -5.87 -1.94
CA LEU A 93 -0.05 -4.73 -1.43
C LEU A 93 0.49 -3.84 -0.29
N THR A 94 -0.12 -2.63 -0.30
CA THR A 94 -0.17 -1.47 0.65
C THR A 94 0.95 -0.44 0.57
N ALA A 95 2.18 -0.89 0.45
CA ALA A 95 3.36 -0.04 0.49
C ALA A 95 3.41 1.13 -0.54
N TYR A 96 2.69 1.02 -1.66
CA TYR A 96 2.73 2.05 -2.72
C TYR A 96 1.84 3.27 -2.47
N ASN A 97 0.92 3.20 -1.50
CA ASN A 97 -0.05 4.25 -1.21
C ASN A 97 0.36 5.17 -0.06
N ARG A 98 1.58 4.99 0.47
CA ARG A 98 2.09 5.80 1.58
C ARG A 98 3.46 6.44 1.27
N VAL A 99 3.80 7.48 2.01
CA VAL A 99 5.15 8.07 1.96
C VAL A 99 6.16 7.02 2.40
N PHE A 100 7.24 6.87 1.64
CA PHE A 100 8.38 6.07 2.09
C PHE A 100 9.71 6.65 1.63
N LYS A 101 10.77 6.32 2.34
CA LYS A 101 12.14 6.72 2.06
C LYS A 101 12.95 5.55 1.51
N THR A 102 13.77 5.85 0.51
CA THR A 102 14.81 4.95 0.02
C THR A 102 15.93 5.76 -0.58
N HIS A 103 17.17 5.43 -0.23
CA HIS A 103 18.34 6.04 -0.88
C HIS A 103 18.39 7.57 -0.80
N GLY A 104 18.10 8.13 0.39
CA GLY A 104 18.08 9.58 0.59
C GLY A 104 17.01 10.30 -0.24
N HIS A 105 15.94 9.60 -0.63
CA HIS A 105 14.81 10.18 -1.33
C HIS A 105 13.50 9.71 -0.72
N PHE A 106 12.55 10.61 -0.65
CA PHE A 106 11.15 10.33 -0.34
C PHE A 106 10.37 10.03 -1.61
N TYR A 107 9.45 9.09 -1.53
CA TYR A 107 8.41 8.87 -2.51
C TYR A 107 7.08 9.41 -1.99
N LEU A 108 6.45 10.30 -2.73
CA LEU A 108 5.17 10.90 -2.41
C LEU A 108 4.08 10.27 -3.29
N PRO A 109 3.31 9.28 -2.77
CA PRO A 109 2.40 8.47 -3.58
C PRO A 109 1.13 9.21 -4.00
N TYR A 110 0.82 10.33 -3.35
CA TYR A 110 -0.47 11.01 -3.45
C TYR A 110 -0.65 11.75 -4.76
N SER A 111 -1.91 11.95 -5.14
CA SER A 111 -2.23 12.67 -6.37
C SER A 111 -1.72 14.10 -6.32
N PHE A 112 -1.28 14.64 -7.46
CA PHE A 112 -0.77 16.02 -7.59
C PHE A 112 0.50 16.37 -6.80
N MET A 113 1.04 15.47 -5.97
CA MET A 113 2.37 15.62 -5.35
C MET A 113 3.47 15.25 -6.35
N THR A 114 3.67 16.09 -7.35
CA THR A 114 4.57 15.85 -8.49
C THR A 114 5.59 16.99 -8.62
N PRO A 115 6.62 16.85 -9.48
CA PRO A 115 7.67 17.85 -9.63
C PRO A 115 7.18 19.20 -10.11
N ALA A 116 5.96 19.29 -10.65
CA ALA A 116 5.37 20.58 -10.98
C ALA A 116 5.15 21.46 -9.73
N LEU A 117 5.10 20.88 -8.53
CA LEU A 117 5.17 21.62 -7.26
C LEU A 117 6.60 21.98 -6.86
N PHE A 118 7.58 21.23 -7.37
CA PHE A 118 8.95 21.22 -6.86
C PHE A 118 9.93 21.98 -7.77
N ASP A 119 9.59 22.17 -9.05
CA ASP A 119 10.50 22.69 -10.07
C ASP A 119 9.72 23.36 -11.21
N GLU A 120 9.94 24.67 -11.43
CA GLU A 120 9.30 25.44 -12.49
C GLU A 120 9.72 24.91 -13.86
N GLY A 121 8.85 24.17 -14.54
CA GLY A 121 9.04 23.77 -15.94
C GLY A 121 9.24 22.28 -16.22
N LYS A 122 9.16 21.39 -15.22
CA LYS A 122 9.15 19.94 -15.46
C LYS A 122 7.73 19.38 -15.54
N SER A 123 7.53 18.47 -16.51
CA SER A 123 6.25 17.82 -16.79
C SER A 123 5.59 17.25 -15.52
N PRO A 124 4.28 17.51 -15.28
CA PRO A 124 3.54 17.04 -14.11
C PRO A 124 3.48 15.51 -13.96
N LEU A 125 4.00 14.76 -14.94
CA LEU A 125 3.98 13.31 -15.02
C LEU A 125 5.28 12.62 -14.55
N LYS A 126 6.35 13.34 -14.16
CA LYS A 126 7.70 12.74 -14.20
C LYS A 126 8.41 12.34 -12.90
N SER A 127 8.04 12.77 -11.70
CA SER A 127 8.69 12.20 -10.50
C SER A 127 7.96 12.42 -9.18
N LYS A 128 7.48 11.34 -8.57
CA LYS A 128 7.01 11.36 -7.18
C LYS A 128 8.16 11.32 -6.16
N TRP A 129 9.40 11.42 -6.64
CA TRP A 129 10.60 11.33 -5.81
C TRP A 129 11.16 12.70 -5.46
N VAL A 130 11.38 12.94 -4.18
CA VAL A 130 11.95 14.17 -3.62
C VAL A 130 13.24 13.81 -2.87
N PRO A 131 14.39 14.44 -3.16
CA PRO A 131 15.60 14.29 -2.35
C PRO A 131 15.33 14.64 -0.89
N GLU A 132 16.00 13.96 0.04
CA GLU A 132 15.82 14.17 1.47
C GLU A 132 16.15 15.61 1.89
N GLU A 133 17.20 16.18 1.30
CA GLU A 133 17.63 17.56 1.50
C GLU A 133 16.60 18.60 1.00
N GLU A 134 15.69 18.21 0.10
CA GLU A 134 14.64 19.09 -0.42
C GLU A 134 13.34 19.01 0.41
N MET A 135 13.24 18.10 1.38
CA MET A 135 12.08 18.00 2.28
C MET A 135 12.10 19.11 3.35
N THR A 136 12.13 20.36 2.90
CA THR A 136 12.18 21.56 3.74
C THR A 136 10.79 22.06 4.12
N THR A 137 10.73 22.97 5.09
CA THR A 137 9.50 23.66 5.49
C THR A 137 8.79 24.31 4.31
N GLU A 138 9.53 24.98 3.44
CA GLU A 138 8.99 25.69 2.27
C GLU A 138 8.35 24.71 1.27
N LEU A 139 8.96 23.56 1.05
CA LEU A 139 8.41 22.53 0.18
C LEU A 139 7.12 21.95 0.77
N LEU A 140 7.16 21.60 2.05
CA LEU A 140 6.03 21.02 2.77
C LEU A 140 4.83 21.98 2.80
N GLU A 141 5.07 23.28 3.03
CA GLU A 141 4.04 24.32 2.99
C GLU A 141 3.43 24.43 1.58
N ARG A 142 4.27 24.41 0.54
CA ARG A 142 3.80 24.45 -0.85
C ARG A 142 2.94 23.23 -1.20
N VAL A 143 3.33 22.03 -0.77
CA VAL A 143 2.51 20.82 -0.93
C VAL A 143 1.17 21.00 -0.23
N CYS A 144 1.16 21.43 1.03
CA CYS A 144 -0.06 21.53 1.82
C CYS A 144 -1.04 22.60 1.34
N THR A 145 -0.55 23.69 0.75
CA THR A 145 -1.35 24.84 0.30
C THR A 145 -1.75 24.77 -1.17
N PHE A 146 -1.16 23.86 -1.95
CA PHE A 146 -1.43 23.75 -3.38
C PHE A 146 -2.90 23.39 -3.68
N VAL A 147 -3.53 24.09 -4.61
CA VAL A 147 -4.90 23.80 -5.06
C VAL A 147 -4.85 23.36 -6.52
N PRO A 148 -4.93 22.05 -6.81
CA PRO A 148 -4.99 21.58 -8.18
C PRO A 148 -6.32 21.98 -8.83
N TYR A 149 -6.27 22.29 -10.13
CA TYR A 149 -7.43 22.60 -10.96
C TYR A 149 -7.67 21.50 -12.00
N ALA A 150 -8.93 21.21 -12.30
CA ALA A 150 -9.30 20.29 -13.36
C ALA A 150 -9.04 20.90 -14.75
N LEU A 151 -8.84 20.04 -15.75
CA LEU A 151 -8.57 20.47 -17.14
C LEU A 151 -9.68 21.36 -17.73
N PHE A 152 -10.92 21.14 -17.30
CA PHE A 152 -12.10 21.91 -17.72
C PHE A 152 -12.53 22.99 -16.70
N GLY A 153 -11.63 23.35 -15.79
CA GLY A 153 -11.86 24.38 -14.76
C GLY A 153 -12.41 23.83 -13.45
N GLY A 154 -12.26 24.63 -12.40
CA GLY A 154 -12.70 24.31 -11.03
C GLY A 154 -11.63 23.63 -10.17
N PRO A 155 -11.59 23.93 -8.86
CA PRO A 155 -10.63 23.33 -7.93
C PRO A 155 -10.97 21.87 -7.63
N ILE A 156 -9.93 21.04 -7.52
CA ILE A 156 -10.04 19.63 -7.11
C ILE A 156 -9.95 19.57 -5.58
N HIS A 157 -11.11 19.69 -4.94
CA HIS A 157 -11.21 19.70 -3.47
C HIS A 157 -10.71 18.40 -2.80
N ASP A 158 -10.76 17.27 -3.51
CA ASP A 158 -10.29 15.98 -2.99
C ASP A 158 -8.80 16.01 -2.59
N TYR A 159 -7.98 16.81 -3.24
CA TYR A 159 -6.57 16.96 -2.84
C TYR A 159 -6.45 17.49 -1.41
N GLN A 160 -7.11 18.62 -1.14
CA GLN A 160 -7.10 19.27 0.16
C GLN A 160 -7.85 18.46 1.24
N ASN A 161 -8.94 17.79 0.87
CA ASN A 161 -9.81 17.10 1.83
C ASN A 161 -9.41 15.64 2.10
N LYS A 162 -8.68 14.99 1.18
CA LYS A 162 -8.34 13.56 1.29
C LYS A 162 -6.84 13.31 1.21
N GLU A 163 -6.15 13.88 0.24
CA GLU A 163 -4.74 13.58 -0.01
C GLU A 163 -3.81 14.25 1.02
N ILE A 164 -4.01 15.55 1.32
CA ILE A 164 -3.20 16.27 2.32
C ILE A 164 -3.32 15.64 3.73
N PRO A 165 -4.52 15.34 4.25
CA PRO A 165 -4.62 14.75 5.58
C PRO A 165 -3.93 13.37 5.68
N LYS A 166 -3.99 12.56 4.62
CA LYS A 166 -3.26 11.27 4.55
C LYS A 166 -1.75 11.48 4.53
N PHE A 167 -1.27 12.41 3.71
CA PHE A 167 0.15 12.76 3.65
C PHE A 167 0.70 13.19 5.02
N ILE A 168 0.00 14.10 5.70
CA ILE A 168 0.40 14.56 7.03
C ILE A 168 0.38 13.40 8.05
N ALA A 169 -0.61 12.50 7.97
CA ALA A 169 -0.68 11.31 8.82
C ALA A 169 0.47 10.33 8.58
N ASP A 170 0.86 10.11 7.33
CA ASP A 170 2.02 9.27 7.01
C ASP A 170 3.32 9.86 7.54
N LEU A 171 3.53 11.16 7.36
CA LEU A 171 4.70 11.85 7.91
C LEU A 171 4.75 11.67 9.43
N LYS A 172 3.65 11.94 10.14
CA LYS A 172 3.60 11.76 11.59
C LYS A 172 3.92 10.34 12.02
N THR A 173 3.47 9.34 11.26
CA THR A 173 3.60 7.92 11.62
C THR A 173 4.98 7.36 11.29
N HIS A 174 5.57 7.78 10.18
CA HIS A 174 6.77 7.14 9.62
C HIS A 174 8.02 8.03 9.62
N TYR A 175 7.84 9.35 9.64
CA TYR A 175 8.90 10.36 9.55
C TYR A 175 8.59 11.54 10.48
N PRO A 176 8.48 11.32 11.80
CA PRO A 176 8.11 12.36 12.76
C PRO A 176 9.01 13.59 12.68
N GLU A 177 10.29 13.41 12.35
CA GLU A 177 11.25 14.49 12.13
C GLU A 177 10.87 15.42 10.97
N VAL A 178 10.28 14.88 9.90
CA VAL A 178 9.78 15.67 8.76
C VAL A 178 8.42 16.28 9.10
N PHE A 179 7.60 15.56 9.84
CA PHE A 179 6.32 16.08 10.34
C PHE A 179 6.50 17.32 11.22
N ASP A 180 7.54 17.36 12.05
CA ASP A 180 7.80 18.48 12.95
C ASP A 180 8.11 19.80 12.23
N LEU A 181 8.59 19.73 10.98
CA LEU A 181 8.82 20.88 10.11
C LEU A 181 7.52 21.56 9.63
N LEU A 182 6.37 20.87 9.71
CA LEU A 182 5.10 21.44 9.27
C LEU A 182 4.65 22.61 10.18
N PRO A 183 4.05 23.67 9.60
CA PRO A 183 3.34 24.68 10.38
C PRO A 183 2.21 24.10 11.25
N GLU A 184 1.95 24.68 12.42
CA GLU A 184 0.96 24.17 13.39
C GLU A 184 -0.47 24.15 12.84
N ASP A 185 -0.83 25.08 11.96
CA ASP A 185 -2.13 25.09 11.27
C ASP A 185 -2.28 23.88 10.34
N GLN A 186 -1.21 23.46 9.66
CA GLN A 186 -1.21 22.24 8.84
C GLN A 186 -1.25 21.00 9.73
N LYS A 187 -0.48 20.95 10.82
CA LYS A 187 -0.54 19.85 11.80
C LYS A 187 -1.94 19.71 12.39
N ALA A 188 -2.67 20.80 12.63
CA ALA A 188 -4.03 20.77 13.14
C ALA A 188 -5.02 20.05 12.21
N ARG A 189 -4.73 19.97 10.91
CA ARG A 189 -5.57 19.26 9.92
C ARG A 189 -5.65 17.76 10.16
N LEU A 190 -4.68 17.17 10.89
CA LEU A 190 -4.77 15.77 11.36
C LEU A 190 -6.02 15.48 12.17
N LYS A 191 -6.52 16.46 12.93
CA LYS A 191 -7.75 16.30 13.74
C LYS A 191 -8.98 16.00 12.89
N SER A 192 -8.90 16.21 11.57
CA SER A 192 -9.95 15.94 10.60
C SER A 192 -9.73 14.66 9.77
N VAL A 193 -8.63 13.92 9.99
CA VAL A 193 -8.35 12.68 9.23
C VAL A 193 -9.38 11.64 9.63
N SER A 194 -10.27 11.32 8.70
CA SER A 194 -11.12 10.14 8.80
C SER A 194 -10.34 8.93 8.28
N TYR A 195 -10.13 7.95 9.15
CA TYR A 195 -9.62 6.63 8.82
C TYR A 195 -10.76 5.69 8.37
N VAL A 196 -12.01 6.16 8.38
CA VAL A 196 -13.16 5.39 7.92
C VAL A 196 -12.97 4.94 6.46
N GLY A 197 -13.20 3.66 6.22
CA GLY A 197 -13.01 2.99 4.94
C GLY A 197 -11.62 2.38 4.75
N ARG A 198 -10.64 2.70 5.61
CA ARG A 198 -9.30 2.09 5.53
C ARG A 198 -9.29 0.67 6.03
N LYS A 199 -8.34 -0.13 5.53
CA LYS A 199 -8.08 -1.48 6.06
C LYS A 199 -6.97 -1.45 7.09
N ALA A 200 -7.17 -2.10 8.23
CA ALA A 200 -6.16 -2.22 9.29
C ALA A 200 -6.12 -3.63 9.86
N ASP A 201 -4.99 -3.99 10.46
CA ASP A 201 -4.80 -5.25 11.17
C ASP A 201 -5.55 -5.19 12.51
N ILE A 202 -6.60 -6.00 12.66
CA ILE A 202 -7.47 -5.95 13.84
C ILE A 202 -6.69 -6.17 15.14
N THR A 203 -5.61 -6.97 15.12
CA THR A 203 -4.80 -7.26 16.31
C THR A 203 -4.01 -6.04 16.80
N THR A 204 -4.01 -4.94 16.04
CA THR A 204 -3.32 -3.69 16.36
C THR A 204 -4.29 -2.51 16.54
N CYS A 205 -5.59 -2.75 16.35
CA CYS A 205 -6.64 -1.75 16.48
C CYS A 205 -7.14 -1.62 17.92
N ALA A 206 -7.76 -0.47 18.23
CA ALA A 206 -8.34 -0.23 19.54
C ALA A 206 -9.56 -1.15 19.79
N PRO A 207 -9.80 -1.61 21.03
CA PRO A 207 -11.03 -2.30 21.40
C PRO A 207 -12.28 -1.50 21.04
N GLY A 208 -13.37 -2.18 20.71
CA GLY A 208 -14.66 -1.59 20.44
C GLY A 208 -15.47 -2.33 19.39
N ARG A 209 -16.48 -1.65 18.86
CA ARG A 209 -17.43 -2.23 17.91
C ARG A 209 -16.90 -2.21 16.48
N TYR A 210 -16.93 -3.34 15.78
CA TYR A 210 -16.57 -3.51 14.36
C TYR A 210 -17.75 -4.04 13.55
N VAL A 211 -17.80 -3.72 12.25
CA VAL A 211 -18.87 -4.16 11.35
C VAL A 211 -18.31 -5.05 10.25
N PHE A 212 -18.85 -6.25 10.13
CA PHE A 212 -18.51 -7.24 9.11
C PHE A 212 -19.76 -7.56 8.29
N GLY A 213 -19.82 -7.08 7.06
CA GLY A 213 -21.05 -7.12 6.26
C GLY A 213 -22.14 -6.28 6.93
N SER A 214 -23.23 -6.91 7.36
CA SER A 214 -24.31 -6.27 8.12
C SER A 214 -24.25 -6.51 9.63
N ALA A 215 -23.32 -7.33 10.11
CA ALA A 215 -23.26 -7.75 11.50
C ALA A 215 -22.25 -6.92 12.29
N ALA A 216 -22.65 -6.48 13.49
CA ALA A 216 -21.75 -5.87 14.45
C ALA A 216 -21.10 -6.92 15.35
N TRP A 217 -19.82 -6.74 15.63
CA TRP A 217 -18.99 -7.58 16.48
C TRP A 217 -18.24 -6.69 17.49
N GLU A 218 -17.95 -7.22 18.67
CA GLU A 218 -17.21 -6.53 19.72
C GLU A 218 -15.79 -7.07 19.79
N TRP A 219 -14.80 -6.19 19.67
CA TRP A 219 -13.39 -6.50 19.81
C TRP A 219 -12.92 -6.04 21.19
N ASP A 220 -12.41 -6.95 22.02
CA ASP A 220 -11.94 -6.62 23.37
C ASP A 220 -10.43 -6.32 23.44
N GLY A 221 -9.72 -6.42 22.31
CA GLY A 221 -8.25 -6.30 22.23
C GLY A 221 -7.51 -7.63 22.07
N GLU A 222 -8.18 -8.76 22.31
CA GLU A 222 -7.64 -10.11 22.15
C GLU A 222 -8.57 -11.02 21.35
N LYS A 223 -9.89 -10.88 21.55
CA LYS A 223 -10.94 -11.73 21.01
C LYS A 223 -12.05 -10.89 20.39
N LEU A 224 -12.56 -11.39 19.26
CA LEU A 224 -13.69 -10.83 18.57
C LEU A 224 -14.94 -11.64 18.93
N HIS A 225 -15.97 -10.97 19.42
CA HIS A 225 -17.21 -11.56 19.90
C HIS A 225 -18.37 -11.20 18.98
N GLY A 226 -19.16 -12.20 18.60
CA GLY A 226 -20.30 -12.02 17.73
C GLY A 226 -21.44 -12.98 18.05
N ARG A 227 -22.59 -12.66 17.46
CA ARG A 227 -23.85 -13.40 17.64
C ARG A 227 -24.47 -13.85 16.31
N SER A 228 -23.69 -13.82 15.24
CA SER A 228 -24.18 -14.12 13.89
C SER A 228 -23.25 -15.12 13.20
N MET A 229 -23.80 -16.24 12.75
CA MET A 229 -23.13 -17.22 11.90
C MET A 229 -23.91 -17.38 10.59
N LEU A 230 -23.21 -17.63 9.48
CA LEU A 230 -23.83 -17.77 8.15
C LEU A 230 -24.83 -18.94 8.07
N PHE A 231 -24.60 -20.00 8.86
CA PHE A 231 -25.46 -21.18 8.92
C PHE A 231 -25.61 -21.63 10.36
N GLN A 232 -26.82 -21.44 10.91
CA GLN A 232 -27.16 -21.92 12.24
C GLN A 232 -27.95 -23.24 12.11
N PRO A 233 -27.44 -24.37 12.63
CA PRO A 233 -28.04 -25.69 12.39
C PRO A 233 -29.36 -25.90 13.13
N VAL A 234 -29.58 -25.20 14.25
CA VAL A 234 -30.79 -25.29 15.09
C VAL A 234 -31.12 -23.92 15.69
N ALA A 235 -32.41 -23.62 15.89
CA ALA A 235 -32.82 -22.36 16.53
C ALA A 235 -32.30 -22.24 17.97
N GLY A 236 -31.79 -21.06 18.34
CA GLY A 236 -31.23 -20.77 19.67
C GLY A 236 -30.35 -19.53 19.68
N GLU A 237 -29.92 -19.09 20.86
CA GLU A 237 -28.90 -18.04 21.00
C GLU A 237 -27.51 -18.59 20.67
N ILE A 238 -26.69 -17.79 19.98
CA ILE A 238 -25.30 -18.16 19.65
C ILE A 238 -24.33 -17.09 20.17
N ALA A 239 -23.21 -17.55 20.69
CA ALA A 239 -22.05 -16.74 21.03
C ALA A 239 -20.84 -17.30 20.29
N ILE A 240 -20.15 -16.44 19.53
CA ILE A 240 -18.98 -16.79 18.74
C ILE A 240 -17.81 -15.97 19.24
N THR A 241 -16.70 -16.64 19.49
CA THR A 241 -15.43 -16.00 19.87
C THR A 241 -14.36 -16.39 18.86
N ILE A 242 -13.69 -15.40 18.30
CA ILE A 242 -12.60 -15.58 17.34
C ILE A 242 -11.34 -14.95 17.93
N VAL A 243 -10.22 -15.69 17.88
CA VAL A 243 -8.88 -15.15 18.14
C VAL A 243 -8.25 -14.85 16.77
N PRO A 244 -8.23 -13.59 16.32
CA PRO A 244 -7.66 -13.23 15.02
C PRO A 244 -6.15 -13.44 15.00
N ARG A 245 -5.62 -13.74 13.81
CA ARG A 245 -4.17 -13.80 13.58
C ARG A 245 -3.65 -12.41 13.23
N ALA A 246 -2.38 -12.16 13.50
CA ALA A 246 -1.73 -10.93 13.04
C ALA A 246 -1.80 -10.83 11.51
N GLY A 247 -2.18 -9.65 11.01
CA GLY A 247 -2.37 -9.34 9.60
C GLY A 247 -3.80 -9.54 9.09
N GLU A 248 -4.75 -9.93 9.94
CA GLU A 248 -6.16 -10.07 9.54
C GLU A 248 -6.82 -8.69 9.39
N ALA A 249 -7.31 -8.41 8.19
CA ALA A 249 -7.77 -7.08 7.81
C ALA A 249 -9.23 -6.81 8.22
N VAL A 250 -9.45 -5.65 8.85
CA VAL A 250 -10.77 -5.05 9.11
C VAL A 250 -10.91 -3.72 8.43
N THR A 251 -12.14 -3.36 8.04
CA THR A 251 -12.43 -2.01 7.55
C THR A 251 -12.77 -1.13 8.74
N ILE A 252 -12.06 -0.01 8.88
CA ILE A 252 -12.33 1.00 9.90
C ILE A 252 -13.65 1.68 9.56
N THR A 253 -14.57 1.71 10.51
CA THR A 253 -15.90 2.32 10.44
C THR A 253 -16.01 3.56 11.32
N SER A 254 -15.11 3.72 12.28
CA SER A 254 -14.99 4.89 13.16
C SER A 254 -13.52 5.16 13.50
N ASN A 255 -13.15 6.43 13.65
CA ASN A 255 -11.78 6.80 14.04
C ASN A 255 -11.38 6.29 15.44
N GLU A 256 -12.35 6.03 16.31
CA GLU A 256 -12.10 5.50 17.66
C GLU A 256 -11.47 4.09 17.62
N GLN A 257 -11.62 3.38 16.50
CA GLN A 257 -11.00 2.07 16.28
C GLN A 257 -9.49 2.15 16.01
N VAL A 258 -8.95 3.36 15.78
CA VAL A 258 -7.55 3.57 15.44
C VAL A 258 -6.76 3.99 16.68
N ALA A 259 -5.84 3.12 17.10
CA ALA A 259 -4.86 3.39 18.13
C ALA A 259 -3.52 3.87 17.50
N PRO A 260 -2.62 4.49 18.28
CA PRO A 260 -1.28 4.84 17.80
C PRO A 260 -0.47 3.63 17.28
N SER A 261 -0.76 2.43 17.78
CA SER A 261 -0.16 1.17 17.34
C SER A 261 -0.83 0.55 16.11
N THR A 262 -1.91 1.14 15.60
CA THR A 262 -2.69 0.56 14.52
C THR A 262 -1.88 0.49 13.23
N ARG A 263 -1.77 -0.73 12.72
CA ARG A 263 -1.12 -1.05 11.46
C ARG A 263 -2.15 -1.09 10.34
N PHE A 264 -2.10 -0.11 9.45
CA PHE A 264 -2.90 -0.12 8.24
C PHE A 264 -2.38 -1.16 7.23
N LEU A 265 -3.30 -1.76 6.49
CA LEU A 265 -3.12 -2.83 5.52
C LEU A 265 -3.64 -2.41 4.13
N ASP A 266 -3.60 -1.12 3.80
CA ASP A 266 -4.00 -0.56 2.50
C ASP A 266 -3.01 0.46 1.92
#